data_AF-A0A7J4BT65-F1
#
_entry.id   AF-A0A7J4BT65-F1
#
_cell.length_a   1.000
_cell.length_b   1.000
_cell.length_c   1.000
_cell.angle_alpha   90.00
_cell.angle_beta   90.00
_cell.angle_gamma   90.00
#
_symmetry.space_group_name_H-M   'P 1'
#
loop_
_entity.id
_entity.type
_entity.pdbx_description
1 polymer ?
#
loop_
_entity_poly.entity_id
_entity_poly.type
_entity_poly.pdbx_seq_one_letter_code
_entity_poly.pdbx_strand_id
1 'polypeptide(L)'
;MEKGTAKGRSIGPCVQNSDGWVLSGPAAQRLFDKSGIGIPLPKNELLLQPCEVLFCNRHRHLEMAEKWLSEQLVESAELLHETAALEAMRVPGEQVVLANNVTKISPKTIVSDGSWALRWSRSSNLKTGLAAAEVIWVRDFEPIQ
;
A
#
# COMPACT_ATOMS: atom_id res chain seq x y z
N MET A 1 5.49 -33.10 24.69
CA MET A 1 4.39 -32.12 24.63
C MET A 1 4.88 -30.94 23.81
N GLU A 2 4.62 -30.97 22.50
CA GLU A 2 4.91 -29.84 21.61
C GLU A 2 3.90 -28.72 21.91
N LYS A 3 4.41 -27.58 22.35
CA LYS A 3 3.60 -26.36 22.47
C LYS A 3 3.34 -25.85 21.05
N GLY A 4 2.13 -26.08 20.55
CA GLY A 4 1.66 -25.46 19.32
C GLY A 4 1.72 -23.94 19.44
N THR A 5 2.62 -23.32 18.70
CA THR A 5 2.69 -21.86 18.53
C THR A 5 1.38 -21.43 17.89
N ALA A 6 0.59 -20.60 18.57
CA ALA A 6 -0.61 -20.01 17.98
C ALA A 6 -0.18 -19.17 16.77
N LYS A 7 -0.32 -19.71 15.55
CA LYS A 7 -0.17 -18.94 14.32
C LYS A 7 -1.16 -17.78 14.40
N GLY A 8 -0.64 -16.55 14.49
CA GLY A 8 -1.47 -15.37 14.29
C GLY A 8 -2.24 -15.50 12.99
N ARG A 9 -3.50 -15.04 12.96
CA ARG A 9 -4.38 -15.17 11.80
C ARG A 9 -3.79 -14.34 10.65
N SER A 10 -3.16 -15.00 9.70
CA SER A 10 -2.65 -14.41 8.47
C SER A 10 -3.80 -14.05 7.52
N ILE A 11 -3.52 -13.16 6.56
CA ILE A 11 -4.48 -12.71 5.53
C ILE A 11 -3.88 -12.97 4.14
N GLY A 12 -4.70 -13.17 3.11
CA GLY A 12 -4.21 -13.43 1.75
C GLY A 12 -3.97 -14.93 1.47
N PRO A 13 -3.07 -15.27 0.50
CA PRO A 13 -2.21 -14.36 -0.27
C PRO A 13 -2.99 -13.50 -1.28
N CYS A 14 -2.30 -12.53 -1.89
CA CYS A 14 -2.85 -11.78 -3.01
C CYS A 14 -2.81 -12.59 -4.31
N VAL A 15 -3.72 -12.28 -5.24
CA VAL A 15 -3.76 -12.84 -6.60
C VAL A 15 -3.48 -11.75 -7.61
N GLN A 16 -2.68 -12.04 -8.64
CA GLN A 16 -2.35 -11.08 -9.68
C GLN A 16 -3.59 -10.68 -10.50
N ASN A 17 -3.68 -9.39 -10.82
CA ASN A 17 -4.67 -8.75 -11.67
C ASN A 17 -3.95 -7.85 -12.70
N SER A 18 -4.64 -7.35 -13.73
CA SER A 18 -4.07 -6.43 -14.72
C SER A 18 -3.46 -5.17 -14.11
N ASP A 19 -4.04 -4.70 -12.99
CA ASP A 19 -3.70 -3.41 -12.39
C ASP A 19 -2.86 -3.53 -11.11
N GLY A 20 -2.49 -4.76 -10.70
CA GLY A 20 -1.77 -5.02 -9.45
C GLY A 20 -2.16 -6.34 -8.79
N TRP A 21 -2.27 -6.33 -7.47
CA TRP A 21 -2.44 -7.54 -6.65
C TRP A 21 -3.70 -7.45 -5.78
N VAL A 22 -4.61 -8.39 -5.95
CA VAL A 22 -5.92 -8.37 -5.27
C VAL A 22 -5.87 -9.22 -4.00
N LEU A 23 -6.18 -8.59 -2.87
CA LEU A 23 -6.49 -9.26 -1.61
C LEU A 23 -8.01 -9.36 -1.44
N SER A 24 -8.54 -10.57 -1.28
CA SER A 24 -9.96 -10.79 -1.03
C SER A 24 -10.24 -11.11 0.45
N GLY A 25 -11.42 -10.75 0.92
CA GLY A 25 -11.96 -11.15 2.23
C GLY A 25 -12.01 -10.02 3.27
N PRO A 26 -12.45 -10.31 4.50
CA PRO A 26 -12.78 -9.28 5.50
C PRO A 26 -11.60 -8.36 5.88
N ALA A 27 -10.36 -8.83 5.70
CA ALA A 27 -9.16 -8.06 5.98
C ALA A 27 -8.96 -6.90 4.98
N ALA A 28 -9.42 -7.04 3.74
CA ALA A 28 -9.31 -6.05 2.68
C ALA A 28 -9.92 -4.69 3.12
N GLN A 29 -11.19 -4.72 3.54
CA GLN A 29 -11.88 -3.52 4.01
C GLN A 29 -11.20 -2.91 5.23
N ARG A 30 -10.79 -3.74 6.21
CA ARG A 30 -10.14 -3.27 7.43
C ARG A 30 -8.78 -2.60 7.15
N LEU A 31 -8.00 -3.12 6.20
CA LEU A 31 -6.74 -2.51 5.79
C LEU A 31 -6.98 -1.11 5.23
N PHE A 32 -7.93 -0.97 4.30
CA PHE A 32 -8.26 0.33 3.74
C PHE A 32 -8.77 1.30 4.82
N ASP A 33 -9.79 0.92 5.60
CA ASP A 33 -10.43 1.80 6.58
C ASP A 33 -9.46 2.30 7.66
N LYS A 34 -8.48 1.48 8.04
CA LYS A 34 -7.52 1.82 9.10
C LYS A 34 -6.24 2.46 8.61
N SER A 35 -5.94 2.38 7.31
CA SER A 35 -4.63 2.80 6.82
C SER A 35 -4.60 3.45 5.44
N GLY A 36 -5.69 3.46 4.69
CA GLY A 36 -5.72 4.04 3.34
C GLY A 36 -4.83 3.31 2.35
N ILE A 37 -4.48 2.06 2.63
CA ILE A 37 -3.66 1.23 1.74
C ILE A 37 -4.58 0.64 0.66
N GLY A 38 -4.12 0.67 -0.58
CA GLY A 38 -4.79 0.08 -1.74
C GLY A 38 -6.05 0.81 -2.18
N ILE A 39 -6.69 0.25 -3.20
CA ILE A 39 -7.96 0.71 -3.75
C ILE A 39 -9.05 -0.32 -3.43
N PRO A 40 -10.13 0.06 -2.73
CA PRO A 40 -11.26 -0.83 -2.50
C PRO A 40 -11.93 -1.22 -3.82
N LEU A 41 -12.13 -2.52 -4.00
CA LEU A 41 -12.87 -3.12 -5.10
C LEU A 41 -14.20 -3.71 -4.58
N PRO A 42 -15.16 -4.05 -5.46
CA PRO A 42 -16.37 -4.78 -5.07
C PRO A 42 -16.05 -6.09 -4.34
N LYS A 43 -17.03 -6.65 -3.62
CA LYS A 43 -16.95 -7.99 -2.99
C LYS A 43 -15.86 -8.13 -1.90
N ASN A 44 -15.57 -7.07 -1.15
CA ASN A 44 -14.54 -7.04 -0.10
C ASN A 44 -13.15 -7.40 -0.66
N GLU A 45 -12.80 -6.75 -1.75
CA GLU A 45 -11.49 -6.88 -2.38
C GLU A 45 -10.70 -5.58 -2.25
N LEU A 46 -9.38 -5.70 -2.23
CA LEU A 46 -8.47 -4.57 -2.17
C LEU A 46 -7.38 -4.78 -3.22
N LEU A 47 -7.28 -3.85 -4.16
CA LEU A 47 -6.19 -3.80 -5.12
C LEU A 47 -4.98 -3.12 -4.47
N LEU A 48 -3.84 -3.80 -4.48
CA LEU A 48 -2.57 -3.34 -3.92
C LEU A 48 -1.54 -3.19 -5.03
N GLN A 49 -0.73 -2.15 -4.94
CA GLN A 49 0.50 -2.04 -5.72
C GLN A 49 1.61 -2.89 -5.10
N PRO A 50 2.66 -3.29 -5.85
CA PRO A 50 3.73 -4.15 -5.34
C PRO A 50 4.36 -3.65 -4.03
N CYS A 51 4.65 -2.36 -3.90
CA CYS A 51 5.21 -1.79 -2.67
C CYS A 51 4.24 -1.87 -1.48
N GLU A 52 2.92 -1.80 -1.71
CA GLU A 52 1.88 -1.99 -0.70
C GLU A 52 1.71 -3.46 -0.29
N VAL A 53 1.87 -4.41 -1.22
CA VAL A 53 1.89 -5.85 -0.93
C VAL A 53 3.06 -6.16 0.00
N LEU A 54 4.27 -5.70 -0.35
CA LEU A 54 5.46 -5.95 0.47
C LEU A 54 5.36 -5.27 1.84
N PHE A 55 4.82 -4.04 1.90
CA PHE A 55 4.49 -3.38 3.16
C PHE A 55 3.51 -4.22 4.00
N CYS A 56 2.41 -4.70 3.40
CA CYS A 56 1.42 -5.49 4.12
C CYS A 56 1.97 -6.85 4.59
N ASN A 57 2.88 -7.46 3.82
CA ASN A 57 3.54 -8.69 4.24
C ASN A 57 4.37 -8.46 5.51
N ARG A 58 5.17 -7.39 5.53
CA ARG A 58 6.04 -7.05 6.67
C ARG A 58 5.28 -6.56 7.91
N HIS A 59 4.21 -5.77 7.72
CA HIS A 59 3.58 -5.02 8.81
C HIS A 59 2.16 -5.44 9.15
N ARG A 60 1.52 -6.28 8.32
CA ARG A 60 0.07 -6.58 8.41
C ARG A 60 -0.30 -8.06 8.30
N HIS A 61 0.68 -8.96 8.42
CA HIS A 61 0.48 -10.41 8.36
C HIS A 61 -0.13 -10.91 7.04
N LEU A 62 0.12 -10.19 5.93
CA LEU A 62 -0.24 -10.66 4.60
C LEU A 62 0.68 -11.82 4.19
N GLU A 63 0.10 -12.96 3.83
CA GLU A 63 0.82 -14.06 3.22
C GLU A 63 1.30 -13.64 1.83
N MET A 64 2.56 -13.91 1.56
CA MET A 64 3.16 -13.65 0.26
C MET A 64 3.11 -14.94 -0.55
N ALA A 65 2.67 -14.86 -1.80
CA ALA A 65 2.71 -16.01 -2.70
C ALA A 65 4.16 -16.48 -2.89
N GLU A 66 4.34 -17.77 -3.16
CA GLU A 66 5.66 -18.33 -3.43
C GLU A 66 6.31 -17.60 -4.61
N LYS A 67 7.61 -17.32 -4.53
CA LYS A 67 8.41 -16.62 -5.57
C LYS A 67 7.98 -15.19 -5.92
N TRP A 68 6.90 -14.69 -5.33
CA TRP A 68 6.37 -13.36 -5.59
C TRP A 68 7.46 -12.28 -5.49
N LEU A 69 8.23 -12.25 -4.40
CA LEU A 69 9.25 -11.23 -4.23
C LEU A 69 10.34 -11.32 -5.30
N SER A 70 10.85 -12.51 -5.60
CA SER A 70 11.87 -12.69 -6.63
C SER A 70 11.37 -12.27 -8.01
N GLU A 71 10.10 -12.57 -8.34
CA GLU A 71 9.50 -12.18 -9.61
C GLU A 71 9.29 -10.66 -9.68
N GLN A 72 8.78 -10.04 -8.61
CA GLN A 72 8.59 -8.59 -8.60
C GLN A 72 9.90 -7.80 -8.61
N LEU A 73 10.98 -8.32 -8.04
CA LEU A 73 12.30 -7.69 -8.10
C LEU A 73 12.94 -7.75 -9.50
N VAL A 74 12.53 -8.71 -10.34
CA VAL A 74 12.93 -8.73 -11.76
C VAL A 74 12.20 -7.64 -12.54
N GLU A 75 10.93 -7.39 -12.22
CA GLU A 75 10.10 -6.38 -12.89
C GLU A 75 10.42 -4.94 -12.46
N SER A 76 10.75 -4.72 -11.18
CA SER A 76 11.03 -3.38 -10.66
C SER A 76 12.14 -3.38 -9.62
N ALA A 77 13.27 -2.77 -9.97
CA ALA A 77 14.38 -2.49 -9.05
C ALA A 77 13.99 -1.48 -7.95
N GLU A 78 12.91 -0.72 -8.15
CA GLU A 78 12.46 0.31 -7.21
C GLU A 78 11.61 -0.26 -6.07
N LEU A 79 11.11 -1.50 -6.19
CA LEU A 79 10.18 -2.08 -5.21
C LEU A 79 10.66 -1.94 -3.76
N LEU A 80 11.93 -2.25 -3.50
CA LEU A 80 12.48 -2.17 -2.13
C LEU A 80 12.60 -0.71 -1.65
N HIS A 81 12.96 0.21 -2.55
CA HIS A 81 13.07 1.64 -2.26
C HIS A 81 11.68 2.25 -1.99
N GLU A 82 10.71 1.96 -2.84
CA GLU A 82 9.32 2.40 -2.67
C GLU A 82 8.70 1.85 -1.39
N THR A 83 8.94 0.57 -1.07
CA THR A 83 8.49 0.01 0.21
C THR A 83 9.17 0.69 1.39
N ALA A 84 10.47 0.97 1.33
CA ALA A 84 11.17 1.68 2.40
C ALA A 84 10.64 3.12 2.57
N ALA A 85 10.40 3.84 1.47
CA ALA A 85 9.78 5.16 1.48
C ALA A 85 8.37 5.11 2.09
N LEU A 86 7.56 4.11 1.69
CA LEU A 86 6.23 3.90 2.23
C LEU A 86 6.26 3.59 3.73
N GLU A 87 7.20 2.75 4.17
CA GLU A 87 7.41 2.45 5.59
C GLU A 87 7.75 3.72 6.36
N ALA A 88 8.76 4.47 5.93
CA ALA A 88 9.24 5.69 6.58
C ALA A 88 8.16 6.77 6.72
N MET A 89 7.39 7.01 5.64
CA MET A 89 6.34 8.03 5.63
C MET A 89 5.15 7.68 6.52
N ARG A 90 5.02 6.41 6.92
CA ARG A 90 3.93 5.93 7.76
C ARG A 90 4.30 5.84 9.25
N VAL A 91 5.52 6.25 9.64
CA VAL A 91 6.07 6.09 11.01
C VAL A 91 5.35 6.86 12.14
N PRO A 92 4.44 7.84 11.93
CA PRO A 92 3.54 8.31 13.01
C PRO A 92 2.11 7.72 12.96
N GLY A 93 1.83 6.79 12.05
CA GLY A 93 0.47 6.28 11.81
C GLY A 93 -0.35 7.15 10.86
N GLU A 94 0.31 8.00 10.08
CA GLU A 94 -0.28 8.78 9.00
C GLU A 94 -0.81 7.86 7.88
N GLN A 95 -1.78 8.39 7.11
CA GLN A 95 -2.30 7.71 5.94
C GLN A 95 -1.53 8.21 4.72
N VAL A 96 -0.83 7.30 4.05
CA VAL A 96 -0.12 7.58 2.80
C VAL A 96 -0.81 6.78 1.72
N VAL A 97 -1.23 7.46 0.64
CA VAL A 97 -1.94 6.89 -0.50
C VAL A 97 -1.11 7.17 -1.75
N LEU A 98 -0.76 6.15 -2.51
CA LEU A 98 0.00 6.30 -3.76
C LEU A 98 -0.77 7.19 -4.75
N ALA A 99 -0.07 8.01 -5.51
CA ALA A 99 -0.63 9.00 -6.42
C ALA A 99 -1.59 8.36 -7.45
N ASN A 100 -1.22 7.19 -7.99
CA ASN A 100 -2.04 6.41 -8.91
C ASN A 100 -3.37 5.88 -8.28
N ASN A 101 -3.43 5.81 -6.95
CA ASN A 101 -4.62 5.40 -6.21
C ASN A 101 -5.51 6.59 -5.81
N VAL A 102 -4.94 7.80 -5.69
CA VAL A 102 -5.64 8.98 -5.15
C VAL A 102 -6.90 9.31 -5.95
N THR A 103 -6.84 9.36 -7.27
CA THR A 103 -8.01 9.74 -8.11
C THR A 103 -9.17 8.76 -7.99
N LYS A 104 -8.89 7.49 -7.67
CA LYS A 104 -9.92 6.46 -7.43
C LYS A 104 -10.54 6.57 -6.02
N ILE A 105 -9.79 7.07 -5.03
CA ILE A 105 -10.23 7.18 -3.63
C ILE A 105 -10.86 8.54 -3.33
N SER A 106 -10.27 9.61 -3.87
CA SER A 106 -10.62 11.01 -3.65
C SER A 106 -10.62 11.76 -4.98
N PRO A 107 -11.66 11.60 -5.81
CA PRO A 107 -11.67 12.10 -7.20
C PRO A 107 -11.55 13.61 -7.36
N LYS A 108 -11.76 14.38 -6.29
CA LYS A 108 -11.62 15.85 -6.28
C LYS A 108 -10.24 16.31 -5.85
N THR A 109 -9.38 15.41 -5.36
CA THR A 109 -8.02 15.75 -4.95
C THR A 109 -7.18 15.92 -6.20
N ILE A 110 -6.56 17.09 -6.33
CA ILE A 110 -5.57 17.36 -7.37
C ILE A 110 -4.28 16.66 -6.96
N VAL A 111 -3.64 15.99 -7.92
CA VAL A 111 -2.34 15.34 -7.77
C VAL A 111 -1.41 16.00 -8.77
N SER A 112 -0.35 16.66 -8.30
CA SER A 112 0.65 17.26 -9.17
C SER A 112 1.45 16.20 -9.92
N ASP A 113 1.88 16.52 -11.14
CA ASP A 113 2.84 15.70 -11.87
C ASP A 113 4.11 15.49 -11.01
N GLY A 114 4.68 14.29 -11.03
CA GLY A 114 5.82 13.91 -10.20
C GLY A 114 5.48 13.50 -8.77
N SER A 115 4.24 13.72 -8.31
CA SER A 115 3.79 13.16 -7.02
C SER A 115 3.83 11.64 -7.06
N TRP A 116 4.50 11.04 -6.08
CA TRP A 116 4.49 9.60 -5.89
C TRP A 116 3.36 9.16 -4.96
N ALA A 117 3.08 9.94 -3.92
CA ALA A 117 2.00 9.68 -2.97
C ALA A 117 1.46 10.99 -2.41
N LEU A 118 0.29 10.92 -1.78
CA LEU A 118 -0.26 11.98 -0.96
C LEU A 118 -0.40 11.47 0.48
N ARG A 119 -0.22 12.38 1.43
CA ARG A 119 -0.34 12.10 2.87
C ARG A 119 -1.56 12.79 3.45
N TRP A 120 -2.30 12.07 4.26
CA TRP A 120 -3.37 12.57 5.12
C TRP A 120 -3.01 12.35 6.58
N SER A 121 -3.44 13.30 7.41
CA SER A 121 -3.44 13.12 8.86
C SER A 121 -4.22 11.86 9.22
N ARG A 122 -3.76 11.11 10.22
CA ARG A 122 -4.37 9.84 10.66
C ARG A 122 -5.89 9.87 10.88
N SER A 123 -6.44 11.00 11.34
CA SER A 123 -7.88 11.17 11.62
C SER A 123 -8.70 11.69 10.43
N SER A 124 -8.03 11.98 9.30
CA SER A 124 -8.71 12.53 8.13
C SER A 124 -9.51 11.46 7.40
N ASN A 125 -10.61 11.88 6.79
CA ASN A 125 -11.36 11.01 5.90
C ASN A 125 -10.75 11.10 4.50
N LEU A 126 -10.22 10.01 3.94
CA LEU A 126 -9.56 10.04 2.63
C LEU A 126 -10.47 10.51 1.48
N LYS A 127 -11.79 10.27 1.58
CA LYS A 127 -12.74 10.59 0.50
C LYS A 127 -13.16 12.06 0.48
N THR A 128 -13.16 12.72 1.65
CA THR A 128 -13.72 14.07 1.82
C THR A 128 -12.74 15.08 2.41
N GLY A 129 -11.70 14.60 3.10
CA GLY A 129 -10.67 15.41 3.73
C GLY A 129 -9.56 15.78 2.76
N LEU A 130 -8.93 16.92 3.02
CA LEU A 130 -7.80 17.41 2.24
C LEU A 130 -6.54 16.63 2.60
N ALA A 131 -5.71 16.37 1.59
CA ALA A 131 -4.36 15.89 1.80
C ALA A 131 -3.56 16.95 2.58
N ALA A 132 -2.76 16.50 3.53
CA ALA A 132 -1.87 17.34 4.31
C ALA A 132 -0.57 17.67 3.54
N ALA A 133 -0.16 16.81 2.61
CA ALA A 133 1.01 17.03 1.76
C ALA A 133 0.98 16.12 0.52
N GLU A 134 1.63 16.56 -0.55
CA GLU A 134 2.14 15.67 -1.60
C GLU A 134 3.51 15.14 -1.19
N VAL A 135 3.84 13.96 -1.70
CA VAL A 135 5.07 13.23 -1.41
C VAL A 135 5.74 12.89 -2.72
N ILE A 136 6.96 13.37 -2.88
CA ILE A 136 7.89 12.95 -3.91
C ILE A 136 8.98 12.17 -3.18
N TRP A 137 9.31 10.98 -3.65
CA TRP A 137 10.54 10.30 -3.26
C TRP A 137 11.43 10.17 -4.49
N VAL A 138 12.73 10.22 -4.25
CA VAL A 138 13.76 10.08 -5.27
C VAL A 138 14.90 9.29 -4.67
N ARG A 139 15.66 8.60 -5.51
CA ARG A 139 16.97 8.10 -5.11
C ARG A 139 17.95 9.27 -4.99
N ASP A 140 19.02 9.05 -4.24
CA ASP A 140 20.04 10.06 -3.96
C ASP A 140 20.68 10.67 -5.21
N PHE A 141 20.72 9.92 -6.32
CA PHE A 141 21.25 10.38 -7.60
C PHE A 141 20.19 10.95 -8.57
N GLU A 142 18.91 10.94 -8.20
CA GLU A 142 17.82 11.43 -9.05
C GLU A 142 17.46 12.88 -8.70
N PRO A 143 17.19 13.74 -9.70
CA PRO A 143 16.66 15.07 -9.45
C PRO A 143 15.21 15.00 -8.96
N ILE A 144 14.84 15.91 -8.06
CA ILE A 144 13.43 16.19 -7.76
C ILE A 144 12.84 16.86 -8.99
N GLN A 145 11.83 16.23 -9.59
CA GLN A 145 11.08 16.77 -10.73
C GLN A 145 9.95 17.69 -10.30
#